data_AF-C7JEU1-F1
#
_entry.id   AF-C7JEU1-F1
#
_cell.length_a   1.000
_cell.length_b   1.000
_cell.length_c   1.000
_cell.angle_alpha   90.00
_cell.angle_beta   90.00
_cell.angle_gamma   90.00
#
_symmetry.space_group_name_H-M   'P 1'
#
loop_
_entity.id
_entity.type
_entity.pdbx_description
1 polymer ?
#
loop_
_entity_poly.entity_id
_entity_poly.type
_entity_poly.pdbx_seq_one_letter_code
_entity_poly.pdbx_strand_id
1 'polypeptide(L)'
;MKKKLLSVAVGAGGCFLVLSGYWWASAQYLQKQADNMPSGCQAHYSSRAVNGWPWYAQLDTQNMRMVCTLLLAARSSAFQIIYAAARVTADTAFWRPFFVHVRLISPMVMETLHNEQEGEDAPVVLRMEGDPIELDLPLSRKAAGHAVFQAPFLHVLFPAGASHMGDMVLQNVRGKAFWNMRATQEQSTAAVFVKAQRWGITGWQTVLEHVQAAIAIPGPTTNVRESIFPSSGAAAWPDVLVQRFTAHWRDLNLNMTGQVRGGELLHPTGDFWLSVANWQPFLENLRREGTLSAQEATGMATMLARVTREQPGNLQMPLMLRNGTMQLGTLPVSALQPVFQAARHAAQETAAQAGHAPAN
;
A
#
# COMPACT_ATOMS: atom_id res chain seq x y z
N MET A 1 -14.93 46.59 39.31
CA MET A 1 -15.43 45.47 38.47
C MET A 1 -15.60 45.82 36.99
N LYS A 2 -16.19 46.96 36.61
CA LYS A 2 -16.44 47.34 35.19
C LYS A 2 -15.22 47.31 34.26
N LYS A 3 -14.05 47.80 34.69
CA LYS A 3 -12.81 47.78 33.86
C LYS A 3 -12.27 46.37 33.57
N LYS A 4 -12.41 45.43 34.51
CA LYS A 4 -12.00 44.01 34.31
C LYS A 4 -12.93 43.27 33.35
N LEU A 5 -14.23 43.60 33.36
CA LEU A 5 -15.21 43.06 32.41
C LEU A 5 -14.98 43.57 30.98
N LEU A 6 -14.63 44.85 30.82
CA LEU A 6 -14.35 45.44 29.51
C LEU A 6 -13.08 44.85 28.88
N SER A 7 -12.01 44.64 29.66
CA SER A 7 -10.78 44.00 29.17
C SER A 7 -10.98 42.53 28.77
N VAL A 8 -11.84 41.80 29.50
CA VAL A 8 -12.21 40.41 29.14
C VAL A 8 -13.06 40.38 27.88
N ALA A 9 -14.00 41.30 27.71
CA ALA A 9 -14.84 41.38 26.51
C ALA A 9 -14.02 41.76 25.25
N VAL A 10 -13.08 42.71 25.36
CA VAL A 10 -12.17 43.09 24.27
C VAL A 10 -11.20 41.95 23.94
N GLY A 11 -10.66 41.28 24.96
CA GLY A 11 -9.81 40.10 24.78
C GLY A 11 -10.55 38.95 24.08
N ALA A 12 -11.79 38.65 24.52
CA ALA A 12 -12.64 37.64 23.90
C ALA A 12 -13.01 37.99 22.45
N GLY A 13 -13.33 39.26 22.17
CA GLY A 13 -13.59 39.74 20.82
C GLY A 13 -12.37 39.64 19.90
N GLY A 14 -11.18 39.98 20.40
CA GLY A 14 -9.93 39.82 19.67
C GLY A 14 -9.63 38.36 19.33
N CYS A 15 -9.78 37.45 20.30
CA CYS A 15 -9.64 36.01 20.06
C CYS A 15 -10.65 35.49 19.02
N PHE A 16 -11.90 35.94 19.09
CA PHE A 16 -12.94 35.53 18.14
C PHE A 16 -12.60 35.94 16.70
N LEU A 17 -12.08 37.15 16.49
CA LEU A 17 -11.65 37.63 15.17
C LEU A 17 -10.46 36.84 14.62
N VAL A 18 -9.46 36.55 15.46
CA VAL A 18 -8.29 35.75 15.06
C VAL A 18 -8.72 34.33 14.67
N LEU A 19 -9.57 33.68 15.47
CA LEU A 19 -10.04 32.33 15.19
C LEU A 19 -10.93 32.27 13.94
N SER A 20 -11.80 33.26 13.75
CA SER A 20 -12.62 33.37 12.54
C SER A 20 -11.78 33.62 11.29
N GLY A 21 -10.76 34.47 11.39
CA GLY A 21 -9.80 34.72 10.31
C GLY A 21 -8.97 33.48 9.96
N TYR A 22 -8.50 32.75 10.98
CA TYR A 22 -7.81 31.47 10.81
C TYR A 22 -8.72 30.45 10.11
N TRP A 23 -9.93 30.24 10.63
CA TRP A 23 -10.90 29.31 10.07
C TRP A 23 -11.20 29.63 8.59
N TRP A 24 -11.44 30.91 8.27
CA TRP A 24 -11.72 31.34 6.90
C TRP A 24 -10.54 31.07 5.95
N ALA A 25 -9.31 31.44 6.36
CA ALA A 25 -8.11 31.19 5.56
C ALA A 25 -7.88 29.68 5.34
N SER A 26 -8.09 28.88 6.38
CA SER A 26 -7.98 27.42 6.32
C SER A 26 -9.04 26.78 5.42
N ALA A 27 -10.30 27.21 5.53
CA ALA A 27 -11.39 26.76 4.67
C ALA A 27 -11.10 27.05 3.18
N GLN A 28 -10.67 28.28 2.87
CA GLN A 28 -10.28 28.69 1.53
C GLN A 28 -9.08 27.89 1.01
N TYR A 29 -8.07 27.65 1.86
CA TYR A 29 -6.93 26.82 1.49
C TYR A 29 -7.38 25.40 1.11
N LEU A 30 -8.19 24.75 1.95
CA LEU A 30 -8.65 23.38 1.70
C LEU A 30 -9.49 23.27 0.42
N GLN A 31 -10.42 24.21 0.20
CA GLN A 31 -11.21 24.27 -1.03
C GLN A 31 -10.31 24.44 -2.25
N LYS A 32 -9.37 25.39 -2.21
CA LYS A 32 -8.41 25.62 -3.28
C LYS A 32 -7.52 24.41 -3.56
N GLN A 33 -7.16 23.60 -2.56
CA GLN A 33 -6.42 22.36 -2.79
C GLN A 33 -7.28 21.31 -3.51
N ALA A 34 -8.56 21.20 -3.16
CA ALA A 34 -9.49 20.26 -3.79
C ALA A 34 -9.84 20.62 -5.25
N ASP A 35 -9.66 21.89 -5.64
CA ASP A 35 -9.84 22.37 -7.02
C ASP A 35 -8.55 22.28 -7.85
N ASN A 36 -7.39 22.40 -7.20
CA ASN A 36 -6.09 22.38 -7.89
C ASN A 36 -5.57 20.94 -8.06
N MET A 37 -6.14 20.23 -9.03
CA MET A 37 -5.69 18.92 -9.46
C MET A 37 -4.40 18.97 -10.31
N PRO A 38 -3.61 17.88 -10.36
CA PRO A 38 -2.48 17.77 -11.28
C PRO A 38 -2.92 17.97 -12.74
N SER A 39 -2.01 18.46 -13.59
CA SER A 39 -2.29 18.70 -15.01
C SER A 39 -2.75 17.40 -15.71
N GLY A 40 -3.92 17.42 -16.32
CA GLY A 40 -4.53 16.25 -16.96
C GLY A 40 -5.42 15.41 -16.05
N CYS A 41 -5.63 15.84 -14.81
CA CYS A 41 -6.59 15.21 -13.90
C CYS A 41 -7.75 16.16 -13.58
N GLN A 42 -8.95 15.61 -13.49
CA GLN A 42 -10.15 16.28 -13.02
C GLN A 42 -10.74 15.49 -11.86
N ALA A 43 -11.34 16.17 -10.89
CA ALA A 43 -11.99 15.51 -9.77
C ALA A 43 -13.45 15.92 -9.67
N HIS A 44 -14.31 14.92 -9.54
CA HIS A 44 -15.74 15.05 -9.33
C HIS A 44 -16.10 14.59 -7.93
N TYR A 45 -17.12 15.21 -7.34
CA TYR A 45 -17.56 14.96 -5.98
C TYR A 45 -19.09 14.94 -5.97
N SER A 46 -19.72 14.01 -5.24
CA SER A 46 -21.18 14.05 -5.07
C SER A 46 -21.61 15.16 -4.12
N SER A 47 -20.79 15.41 -3.09
CA SER A 47 -20.97 16.54 -2.20
C SER A 47 -19.63 17.00 -1.62
N ARG A 48 -19.60 18.27 -1.23
CA ARG A 48 -18.45 18.93 -0.63
C ARG A 48 -18.96 19.95 0.39
N ALA A 49 -18.49 19.84 1.64
CA ALA A 49 -18.84 20.77 2.71
C ALA A 49 -17.60 21.15 3.52
N VAL A 50 -17.65 22.32 4.18
CA VAL A 50 -16.61 22.75 5.12
C VAL A 50 -17.23 22.94 6.50
N ASN A 51 -16.65 22.31 7.50
CA ASN A 51 -17.11 22.27 8.89
C ASN A 51 -16.02 22.74 9.88
N GLY A 52 -16.35 22.84 11.18
CA GLY A 52 -15.37 22.88 12.27
C GLY A 52 -15.13 24.22 12.99
N TRP A 53 -15.90 25.25 12.67
CA TRP A 53 -15.73 26.57 13.29
C TRP A 53 -15.87 26.51 14.83
N PRO A 54 -15.06 27.24 15.61
CA PRO A 54 -13.98 28.17 15.18
C PRO A 54 -12.57 27.57 15.17
N TRP A 55 -12.38 26.35 15.68
CA TRP A 55 -11.05 25.86 16.06
C TRP A 55 -10.32 25.07 14.97
N TYR A 56 -11.08 24.54 14.01
CA TYR A 56 -10.55 23.76 12.90
C TYR A 56 -11.39 24.00 11.65
N ALA A 57 -10.80 23.88 10.48
CA ALA A 57 -11.55 23.79 9.24
C ALA A 57 -11.39 22.39 8.69
N GLN A 58 -12.51 21.71 8.43
CA GLN A 58 -12.53 20.37 7.86
C GLN A 58 -13.32 20.39 6.57
N LEU A 59 -12.66 20.10 5.47
CA LEU A 59 -13.29 19.78 4.20
C LEU A 59 -13.73 18.32 4.23
N ASP A 60 -15.00 18.07 3.97
CA ASP A 60 -15.60 16.74 3.88
C ASP A 60 -16.13 16.56 2.45
N THR A 61 -15.63 15.53 1.76
CA THR A 61 -16.04 15.20 0.40
C THR A 61 -16.58 13.77 0.35
N GLN A 62 -17.65 13.58 -0.41
CA GLN A 62 -18.29 12.28 -0.62
C GLN A 62 -18.16 11.86 -2.08
N ASN A 63 -18.00 10.55 -2.30
CA ASN A 63 -17.88 9.89 -3.60
C ASN A 63 -16.96 10.66 -4.55
N MET A 64 -15.73 10.92 -4.09
CA MET A 64 -14.73 11.56 -4.92
C MET A 64 -14.34 10.62 -6.06
N ARG A 65 -14.35 11.11 -7.29
CA ARG A 65 -13.84 10.42 -8.48
C ARG A 65 -12.86 11.32 -9.20
N MET A 66 -11.57 10.98 -9.12
CA MET A 66 -10.49 11.65 -9.83
C MET A 66 -10.19 10.88 -11.12
N VAL A 67 -10.33 11.54 -12.27
CA VAL A 67 -10.09 10.98 -13.60
C VAL A 67 -8.87 11.67 -14.19
N CYS A 68 -7.84 10.90 -14.55
CA CYS A 68 -6.62 11.39 -15.16
C CYS A 68 -6.48 10.88 -16.60
N THR A 69 -6.22 11.81 -17.53
CA THR A 69 -6.11 11.58 -18.98
C THR A 69 -4.86 12.21 -19.58
N LEU A 70 -4.45 11.74 -20.76
CA LEU A 70 -3.37 12.36 -21.52
C LEU A 70 -3.84 13.66 -22.18
N LEU A 71 -3.26 14.79 -21.75
CA LEU A 71 -3.56 16.15 -22.27
C LEU A 71 -3.34 16.35 -23.79
N LEU A 72 -2.72 15.38 -24.50
CA LEU A 72 -2.32 15.51 -25.91
C LEU A 72 -3.17 14.71 -26.90
N ALA A 73 -4.13 13.90 -26.45
CA ALA A 73 -4.94 13.08 -27.36
C ALA A 73 -6.22 13.80 -27.79
N ALA A 74 -6.18 14.50 -28.92
CA ALA A 74 -7.35 14.96 -29.66
C ALA A 74 -8.12 13.80 -30.35
N ARG A 75 -8.03 12.57 -29.83
CA ARG A 75 -8.67 11.37 -30.38
C ARG A 75 -9.30 10.54 -29.26
N SER A 76 -10.49 10.05 -29.54
CA SER A 76 -11.46 9.35 -28.68
C SER A 76 -11.03 7.98 -28.12
N SER A 77 -9.73 7.75 -27.93
CA SER A 77 -9.17 6.46 -27.47
C SER A 77 -8.24 6.62 -26.26
N ALA A 78 -8.49 7.62 -25.41
CA ALA A 78 -7.57 7.98 -24.33
C ALA A 78 -7.77 7.05 -23.12
N PHE A 79 -6.78 6.19 -22.86
CA PHE A 79 -6.66 5.47 -21.60
C PHE A 79 -6.84 6.42 -20.42
N GLN A 80 -7.72 6.07 -19.48
CA GLN A 80 -7.97 6.86 -18.28
C GLN A 80 -7.64 6.06 -17.03
N ILE A 81 -7.01 6.71 -16.06
CA ILE A 81 -6.89 6.20 -14.70
C ILE A 81 -7.90 6.91 -13.84
N ILE A 82 -8.71 6.13 -13.15
CA ILE A 82 -9.72 6.64 -12.24
C ILE A 82 -9.36 6.20 -10.82
N TYR A 83 -9.24 7.17 -9.93
CA TYR A 83 -9.18 6.94 -8.50
C TYR A 83 -10.48 7.40 -7.86
N ALA A 84 -11.18 6.49 -7.19
CA ALA A 84 -12.39 6.79 -6.45
C ALA A 84 -12.20 6.56 -4.96
N ALA A 85 -12.80 7.42 -4.14
CA ALA A 85 -12.83 7.27 -2.69
C ALA A 85 -14.22 7.62 -2.17
N ALA A 86 -14.79 6.76 -1.32
CA ALA A 86 -16.14 6.94 -0.79
C ALA A 86 -16.26 8.23 0.04
N ARG A 87 -15.27 8.51 0.89
CA ARG A 87 -15.22 9.77 1.64
C ARG A 87 -13.79 10.20 1.91
N VAL A 88 -13.51 11.48 1.72
CA VAL A 88 -12.22 12.08 2.08
C VAL A 88 -12.48 13.25 3.00
N THR A 89 -11.83 13.25 4.15
CA THR A 89 -11.83 14.43 5.02
C THR A 89 -10.45 15.01 5.11
N ALA A 90 -10.30 16.32 4.93
CA ALA A 90 -9.05 17.04 5.10
C ALA A 90 -9.27 18.15 6.13
N ASP A 91 -8.55 18.12 7.24
CA ASP A 91 -8.66 19.13 8.29
C ASP A 91 -7.35 19.86 8.56
N THR A 92 -7.52 21.12 8.93
CA THR A 92 -6.48 21.95 9.53
C THR A 92 -7.01 22.42 10.87
N ALA A 93 -6.17 22.38 11.89
CA ALA A 93 -6.55 22.78 13.24
C ALA A 93 -5.59 23.84 13.77
N PHE A 94 -6.09 24.75 14.60
CA PHE A 94 -5.28 25.84 15.15
C PHE A 94 -4.04 25.33 15.91
N TRP A 95 -4.14 24.17 16.57
CA TRP A 95 -3.02 23.52 17.26
C TRP A 95 -2.10 22.67 16.36
N ARG A 96 -2.43 22.51 15.07
CA ARG A 96 -1.61 21.85 14.03
C ARG A 96 -1.42 22.78 12.82
N PRO A 97 -0.83 23.98 12.99
CA PRO A 97 -0.87 25.03 11.98
C PRO A 97 -0.01 24.77 10.73
N PHE A 98 0.78 23.69 10.69
CA PHE A 98 1.70 23.38 9.60
C PHE A 98 1.34 22.13 8.80
N PHE A 99 0.26 21.43 9.18
CA PHE A 99 -0.13 20.17 8.60
C PHE A 99 -1.61 20.16 8.20
N VAL A 100 -1.91 19.45 7.12
CA VAL A 100 -3.25 19.01 6.77
C VAL A 100 -3.35 17.56 7.16
N HIS A 101 -4.29 17.24 8.04
CA HIS A 101 -4.62 15.87 8.38
C HIS A 101 -5.69 15.38 7.40
N VAL A 102 -5.38 14.34 6.65
CA VAL A 102 -6.27 13.75 5.66
C VAL A 102 -6.67 12.36 6.11
N ARG A 103 -7.96 12.05 6.03
CA ARG A 103 -8.51 10.71 6.28
C ARG A 103 -9.17 10.22 5.00
N LEU A 104 -8.65 9.14 4.45
CA LEU A 104 -9.25 8.42 3.33
C LEU A 104 -10.11 7.31 3.90
N ILE A 105 -11.41 7.41 3.72
CA ILE A 105 -12.39 6.47 4.27
C ILE A 105 -12.82 5.55 3.14
N SER A 106 -12.68 4.25 3.38
CA SER A 106 -12.98 3.19 2.41
C SER A 106 -14.45 3.18 1.96
N PRO A 107 -14.76 2.56 0.81
CA PRO A 107 -13.83 1.97 -0.15
C PRO A 107 -13.03 3.01 -0.94
N MET A 108 -11.79 2.65 -1.28
CA MET A 108 -10.98 3.32 -2.30
C MET A 108 -10.77 2.37 -3.45
N VAL A 109 -10.86 2.88 -4.67
CA VAL A 109 -10.84 2.06 -5.88
C VAL A 109 -9.94 2.73 -6.92
N MET A 110 -9.11 1.93 -7.58
CA MET A 110 -8.43 2.32 -8.80
C MET A 110 -9.02 1.51 -9.95
N GLU A 111 -9.48 2.22 -10.97
CA GLU A 111 -10.06 1.66 -12.19
C GLU A 111 -9.27 2.16 -13.39
N THR A 112 -9.32 1.41 -14.47
CA THR A 112 -8.78 1.86 -15.74
C THR A 112 -9.80 1.69 -16.84
N LEU A 113 -9.99 2.74 -17.65
CA LEU A 113 -10.83 2.69 -18.83
C LEU A 113 -9.95 2.65 -20.07
N HIS A 114 -10.18 1.67 -20.93
CA HIS A 114 -9.60 1.57 -22.25
C HIS A 114 -10.74 1.38 -23.26
N ASN A 115 -10.94 2.38 -24.13
CA ASN A 115 -12.05 2.54 -25.07
C ASN A 115 -13.43 2.85 -24.46
N GLU A 116 -14.09 3.87 -25.00
CA GLU A 116 -15.50 4.20 -24.78
C GLU A 116 -16.43 3.24 -25.57
N GLN A 117 -16.18 1.94 -25.56
CA GLN A 117 -17.19 1.00 -26.05
C GLN A 117 -18.30 0.95 -24.99
N GLU A 118 -19.41 1.64 -25.28
CA GLU A 118 -20.61 1.72 -24.45
C GLU A 118 -21.00 0.34 -23.93
N GLY A 119 -20.83 0.11 -22.63
CA GLY A 119 -21.40 -1.03 -21.91
C GLY A 119 -20.43 -1.93 -21.14
N GLU A 120 -19.11 -1.75 -21.27
CA GLU A 120 -18.15 -2.53 -20.47
C GLU A 120 -17.74 -1.74 -19.21
N ASP A 121 -18.01 -2.32 -18.03
CA ASP A 121 -17.63 -1.71 -16.75
C ASP A 121 -16.10 -1.57 -16.67
N ALA A 122 -15.63 -0.40 -16.22
CA ALA A 122 -14.20 -0.16 -16.04
C ALA A 122 -13.59 -1.24 -15.12
N PRO A 123 -12.58 -2.02 -15.56
CA PRO A 123 -11.97 -3.02 -14.71
C PRO A 123 -11.36 -2.35 -13.47
N VAL A 124 -11.83 -2.80 -12.30
CA VAL A 124 -11.28 -2.42 -11.00
C VAL A 124 -9.98 -3.17 -10.78
N VAL A 125 -8.86 -2.46 -10.87
CA VAL A 125 -7.52 -3.07 -10.76
C VAL A 125 -7.04 -3.17 -9.31
N LEU A 126 -7.48 -2.25 -8.47
CA LEU A 126 -7.15 -2.22 -7.04
C LEU A 126 -8.35 -1.72 -6.26
N ARG A 127 -8.71 -2.43 -5.20
CA ARG A 127 -9.69 -1.95 -4.23
C ARG A 127 -9.08 -2.04 -2.83
N MET A 128 -9.26 -1.00 -2.05
CA MET A 128 -8.80 -0.93 -0.67
C MET A 128 -9.98 -0.66 0.25
N GLU A 129 -10.12 -1.52 1.25
CA GLU A 129 -11.17 -1.49 2.26
C GLU A 129 -10.57 -1.54 3.67
N GLY A 130 -11.37 -1.20 4.69
CA GLY A 130 -10.96 -1.33 6.08
C GLY A 130 -11.07 -0.03 6.86
N ASP A 131 -10.14 0.17 7.78
CA ASP A 131 -10.13 1.38 8.60
C ASP A 131 -9.66 2.60 7.79
N PRO A 132 -10.02 3.83 8.22
CA PRO A 132 -9.55 5.04 7.57
C PRO A 132 -8.02 5.10 7.51
N ILE A 133 -7.48 5.43 6.34
CA ILE A 133 -6.07 5.75 6.19
C ILE A 133 -5.87 7.20 6.59
N GLU A 134 -5.14 7.42 7.67
CA GLU A 134 -4.76 8.74 8.16
C GLU A 134 -3.44 9.16 7.53
N LEU A 135 -3.37 10.39 7.04
CA LEU A 135 -2.25 10.98 6.32
C LEU A 135 -1.96 12.36 6.90
N ASP A 136 -0.72 12.64 7.27
CA ASP A 136 -0.29 13.99 7.64
C ASP A 136 0.54 14.62 6.52
N LEU A 137 -0.02 15.65 5.90
CA LEU A 137 0.59 16.36 4.76
C LEU A 137 1.12 17.72 5.22
N PRO A 138 2.36 18.10 4.88
CA PRO A 138 2.84 19.46 5.14
C PRO A 138 2.06 20.47 4.27
N LEU A 139 1.64 21.61 4.85
CA LEU A 139 0.88 22.65 4.12
C LEU A 139 1.62 23.21 2.89
N SER A 140 2.96 23.21 2.93
CA SER A 140 3.79 23.70 1.83
C SER A 140 3.86 22.68 0.69
N ARG A 141 3.41 23.06 -0.51
CA ARG A 141 3.66 22.29 -1.74
C ARG A 141 5.16 22.31 -2.05
N LYS A 142 5.87 21.27 -1.63
CA LYS A 142 7.28 21.07 -1.96
C LYS A 142 7.41 20.15 -3.17
N ALA A 143 8.36 20.46 -4.05
CA ALA A 143 8.69 19.60 -5.20
C ALA A 143 9.18 18.21 -4.76
N ALA A 144 9.78 18.12 -3.57
CA ALA A 144 10.10 16.85 -2.92
C ALA A 144 9.62 16.88 -1.47
N GLY A 145 9.10 15.76 -0.98
CA GLY A 145 8.55 15.66 0.36
C GLY A 145 8.13 14.25 0.71
N HIS A 146 7.51 14.13 1.88
CA HIS A 146 6.91 12.88 2.31
C HIS A 146 5.63 13.13 3.11
N ALA A 147 4.79 12.10 3.15
CA ALA A 147 3.58 12.01 3.94
C ALA A 147 3.72 10.78 4.84
N VAL A 148 3.44 10.94 6.13
CA VAL A 148 3.31 9.79 7.03
C VAL A 148 1.88 9.29 6.93
N PHE A 149 1.71 7.97 6.91
CA PHE A 149 0.39 7.37 6.94
C PHE A 149 0.27 6.23 7.94
N GLN A 150 -0.94 6.00 8.41
CA GLN A 150 -1.28 4.87 9.26
C GLN A 150 -2.71 4.37 9.00
N ALA A 151 -2.92 3.08 9.17
CA ALA A 151 -4.22 2.44 9.11
C ALA A 151 -4.19 1.20 10.05
N PRO A 152 -5.11 1.09 11.03
CA PRO A 152 -5.15 -0.08 11.90
C PRO A 152 -5.45 -1.38 11.15
N PHE A 153 -6.27 -1.32 10.10
CA PHE A 153 -6.62 -2.45 9.26
C PHE A 153 -6.79 -2.03 7.81
N LEU A 154 -6.24 -2.82 6.88
CA LEU A 154 -6.39 -2.61 5.44
C LEU A 154 -6.61 -3.95 4.74
N HIS A 155 -7.65 -4.03 3.92
CA HIS A 155 -7.92 -5.13 3.01
C HIS A 155 -7.71 -4.65 1.58
N VAL A 156 -6.72 -5.22 0.89
CA VAL A 156 -6.33 -4.86 -0.47
C VAL A 156 -6.74 -5.99 -1.39
N LEU A 157 -7.64 -5.69 -2.32
CA LEU A 157 -8.18 -6.61 -3.30
C LEU A 157 -7.68 -6.25 -4.70
N PHE A 158 -7.56 -7.26 -5.56
CA PHE A 158 -7.19 -7.11 -6.97
C PHE A 158 -8.26 -7.71 -7.88
N PRO A 159 -9.45 -7.08 -8.00
CA PRO A 159 -10.60 -7.71 -8.67
C PRO A 159 -10.38 -8.07 -10.13
N ALA A 160 -9.63 -7.25 -10.88
CA ALA A 160 -9.25 -7.53 -12.27
C ALA A 160 -8.12 -8.56 -12.41
N GLY A 161 -7.71 -9.25 -11.34
CA GLY A 161 -6.69 -10.30 -11.39
C GLY A 161 -5.26 -9.80 -11.50
N ALA A 162 -4.99 -8.51 -11.25
CA ALA A 162 -3.64 -7.93 -11.30
C ALA A 162 -2.64 -8.64 -10.35
N SER A 163 -3.14 -9.38 -9.36
CA SER A 163 -2.37 -10.30 -8.53
C SER A 163 -3.11 -11.63 -8.41
N HIS A 164 -2.47 -12.72 -8.82
CA HIS A 164 -2.96 -14.08 -8.57
C HIS A 164 -2.55 -14.60 -7.19
N MET A 165 -1.88 -13.78 -6.36
CA MET A 165 -1.54 -14.15 -4.98
C MET A 165 -2.74 -14.09 -4.02
N GLY A 166 -3.88 -13.54 -4.46
CA GLY A 166 -5.08 -13.36 -3.66
C GLY A 166 -5.14 -12.01 -2.95
N ASP A 167 -6.25 -11.77 -2.25
CA ASP A 167 -6.45 -10.54 -1.47
C ASP A 167 -5.48 -10.49 -0.28
N MET A 168 -5.11 -9.30 0.12
CA MET A 168 -4.16 -9.06 1.20
C MET A 168 -4.84 -8.37 2.36
N VAL A 169 -4.65 -8.90 3.56
CA VAL A 169 -5.14 -8.33 4.80
C VAL A 169 -3.96 -7.87 5.65
N LEU A 170 -3.86 -6.58 5.90
CA LEU A 170 -2.77 -5.96 6.65
C LEU A 170 -3.30 -5.39 7.97
N GLN A 171 -2.55 -5.60 9.05
CA GLN A 171 -2.90 -5.09 10.38
C GLN A 171 -1.79 -4.17 10.92
N ASN A 172 -2.21 -3.10 11.60
CA ASN A 172 -1.37 -2.07 12.18
C ASN A 172 -0.36 -1.52 11.17
N VAL A 173 -0.88 -1.04 10.04
CA VAL A 173 -0.11 -0.49 8.94
C VAL A 173 0.36 0.92 9.30
N ARG A 174 1.65 1.18 9.10
CA ARG A 174 2.25 2.51 9.22
C ARG A 174 3.31 2.67 8.16
N GLY A 175 3.47 3.88 7.62
CA GLY A 175 4.40 4.08 6.55
C GLY A 175 4.69 5.52 6.21
N LYS A 176 5.49 5.68 5.17
CA LYS A 176 5.83 6.96 4.57
C LYS A 176 5.72 6.86 3.06
N ALA A 177 4.97 7.76 2.46
CA ALA A 177 4.98 7.98 1.02
C ALA A 177 5.92 9.16 0.73
N PHE A 178 6.78 9.04 -0.27
CA PHE A 178 7.76 10.02 -0.70
C PHE A 178 7.46 10.43 -2.13
N TRP A 179 7.64 11.70 -2.44
CA TRP A 179 7.61 12.21 -3.81
C TRP A 179 8.82 13.09 -4.06
N ASN A 180 9.31 13.08 -5.30
CA ASN A 180 10.37 13.93 -5.80
C ASN A 180 10.11 14.26 -7.27
N MET A 181 9.43 15.37 -7.51
CA MET A 181 9.07 15.87 -8.84
C MET A 181 10.30 16.29 -9.67
N ARG A 182 11.49 16.39 -9.04
CA ARG A 182 12.77 16.76 -9.67
C ARG A 182 13.74 15.58 -9.76
N ALA A 183 13.26 14.35 -9.57
CA ALA A 183 14.10 13.16 -9.65
C ALA A 183 14.78 13.05 -11.02
N THR A 184 16.09 12.75 -10.99
CA THR A 184 16.87 12.33 -12.16
C THR A 184 16.68 10.83 -12.41
N GLN A 185 17.35 10.28 -13.44
CA GLN A 185 17.31 8.84 -13.73
C GLN A 185 17.88 7.97 -12.59
N GLU A 186 18.79 8.51 -11.78
CA GLU A 186 19.41 7.80 -10.64
C GLU A 186 18.60 7.94 -9.34
N GLN A 187 17.53 8.73 -9.36
CA GLN A 187 16.70 9.01 -8.19
C GLN A 187 15.29 8.46 -8.40
N SER A 188 14.56 8.22 -7.31
CA SER A 188 13.16 7.81 -7.38
C SER A 188 12.24 9.03 -7.41
N THR A 189 11.24 9.03 -8.30
CA THR A 189 10.20 10.09 -8.33
C THR A 189 9.14 9.87 -7.26
N ALA A 190 8.87 8.61 -6.92
CA ALA A 190 7.98 8.24 -5.84
C ALA A 190 8.54 7.03 -5.11
N ALA A 191 8.29 6.95 -3.81
CA ALA A 191 8.57 5.74 -3.05
C ALA A 191 7.54 5.59 -1.93
N VAL A 192 7.28 4.35 -1.54
CA VAL A 192 6.43 4.02 -0.41
C VAL A 192 7.20 3.06 0.48
N PHE A 193 7.33 3.44 1.74
CA PHE A 193 7.80 2.57 2.80
C PHE A 193 6.63 2.18 3.70
N VAL A 194 6.37 0.89 3.82
CA VAL A 194 5.28 0.32 4.62
C VAL A 194 5.87 -0.57 5.70
N LYS A 195 5.28 -0.50 6.89
CA LYS A 195 5.40 -1.50 7.94
C LYS A 195 4.00 -1.99 8.29
N ALA A 196 3.83 -3.28 8.44
CA ALA A 196 2.63 -3.88 8.97
C ALA A 196 3.02 -4.89 10.05
N GLN A 197 2.24 -4.97 11.12
CA GLN A 197 2.50 -5.98 12.14
C GLN A 197 2.19 -7.37 11.62
N ARG A 198 1.11 -7.49 10.85
CA ARG A 198 0.66 -8.76 10.25
C ARG A 198 0.21 -8.54 8.81
N TRP A 199 0.51 -9.51 7.97
CA TRP A 199 0.00 -9.65 6.61
C TRP A 199 -0.56 -11.06 6.43
N GLY A 200 -1.88 -11.16 6.29
CA GLY A 200 -2.56 -12.36 5.84
C GLY A 200 -2.80 -12.30 4.34
N ILE A 201 -2.66 -13.45 3.68
CA ILE A 201 -3.02 -13.61 2.27
C ILE A 201 -4.27 -14.48 2.24
N THR A 202 -5.35 -14.00 1.63
CA THR A 202 -6.63 -14.73 1.60
C THR A 202 -6.45 -16.06 0.87
N GLY A 203 -6.90 -17.15 1.50
CA GLY A 203 -6.65 -18.52 1.05
C GLY A 203 -5.37 -19.13 1.64
N TRP A 204 -4.39 -18.31 2.02
CA TRP A 204 -3.27 -18.78 2.83
C TRP A 204 -3.72 -18.84 4.29
N GLN A 205 -3.53 -20.01 4.87
CA GLN A 205 -3.89 -20.29 6.26
C GLN A 205 -2.76 -19.87 7.23
N THR A 206 -1.88 -18.97 6.78
CA THR A 206 -0.68 -18.49 7.46
C THR A 206 -0.63 -16.95 7.45
N VAL A 207 0.07 -16.38 8.42
CA VAL A 207 0.26 -14.93 8.56
C VAL A 207 1.75 -14.64 8.57
N LEU A 208 2.14 -13.61 7.83
CA LEU A 208 3.47 -13.03 7.89
C LEU A 208 3.48 -11.94 8.96
N GLU A 209 4.50 -11.92 9.80
CA GLU A 209 4.65 -10.96 10.88
C GLU A 209 5.80 -9.97 10.59
N HIS A 210 5.78 -8.82 11.26
CA HIS A 210 6.85 -7.80 11.17
C HIS A 210 7.19 -7.39 9.72
N VAL A 211 6.16 -7.28 8.90
CA VAL A 211 6.30 -7.01 7.46
C VAL A 211 6.81 -5.59 7.26
N GLN A 212 7.82 -5.44 6.41
CA GLN A 212 8.33 -4.15 5.94
C GLN A 212 8.54 -4.22 4.44
N ALA A 213 8.12 -3.18 3.73
CA ALA A 213 8.30 -3.06 2.29
C ALA A 213 8.76 -1.65 1.93
N ALA A 214 9.77 -1.53 1.09
CA ALA A 214 10.25 -0.30 0.47
C ALA A 214 10.14 -0.48 -1.04
N ILE A 215 9.21 0.27 -1.62
CA ILE A 215 8.85 0.21 -3.04
C ILE A 215 9.16 1.58 -3.63
N ALA A 216 9.80 1.65 -4.78
CA ALA A 216 10.19 2.90 -5.41
C ALA A 216 9.90 2.88 -6.92
N ILE A 217 9.50 4.02 -7.46
CA ILE A 217 9.34 4.26 -8.89
C ILE A 217 10.55 5.08 -9.35
N PRO A 218 11.39 4.54 -10.25
CA PRO A 218 12.52 5.27 -10.81
C PRO A 218 12.09 6.56 -11.50
N GLY A 219 12.94 7.58 -11.42
CA GLY A 219 12.77 8.83 -12.15
C GLY A 219 13.31 8.76 -13.58
N PRO A 220 13.19 9.86 -14.33
CA PRO A 220 12.47 11.09 -13.98
C PRO A 220 10.95 10.96 -14.05
N THR A 221 10.23 11.91 -13.44
CA THR A 221 8.75 11.96 -13.42
C THR A 221 8.12 11.97 -14.84
N THR A 222 8.84 12.52 -15.83
CA THR A 222 8.40 12.53 -17.23
C THR A 222 8.29 11.11 -17.80
N ASN A 223 9.27 10.25 -17.51
CA ASN A 223 9.26 8.86 -17.97
C ASN A 223 8.10 8.09 -17.36
N VAL A 224 7.84 8.29 -16.07
CA VAL A 224 6.69 7.67 -15.39
C VAL A 224 5.38 8.10 -16.03
N ARG A 225 5.24 9.37 -16.40
CA ARG A 225 4.05 9.86 -17.10
C ARG A 225 3.89 9.22 -18.48
N GLU A 226 4.98 9.09 -19.23
CA GLU A 226 4.98 8.43 -20.54
C GLU A 226 4.67 6.93 -20.43
N SER A 227 5.14 6.25 -19.39
CA SER A 227 4.79 4.84 -19.12
C SER A 227 3.31 4.68 -18.79
N ILE A 228 2.76 5.57 -17.96
CA ILE A 228 1.35 5.50 -17.55
C ILE A 228 0.41 5.86 -18.71
N PHE A 229 0.82 6.82 -19.55
CA PHE A 229 0.03 7.32 -20.67
C PHE A 229 0.84 7.23 -21.97
N PRO A 230 1.12 6.02 -22.49
CA PRO A 230 1.94 5.89 -23.67
C PRO A 230 1.17 6.34 -24.91
N SER A 231 1.92 6.86 -25.89
CA SER A 231 1.35 7.33 -27.17
C SER A 231 0.70 6.21 -28.00
N SER A 232 0.99 4.94 -27.69
CA SER A 232 0.36 3.76 -28.30
C SER A 232 -1.08 3.52 -27.82
N GLY A 233 -1.53 4.20 -26.76
CA GLY A 233 -2.87 4.07 -26.19
C GLY A 233 -3.08 2.87 -25.25
N ALA A 234 -2.13 1.94 -25.18
CA ALA A 234 -2.19 0.77 -24.30
C ALA A 234 -1.82 1.15 -22.85
N ALA A 235 -2.59 0.70 -21.87
CA ALA A 235 -2.29 0.92 -20.45
C ALA A 235 -0.94 0.29 -20.05
N ALA A 236 -0.01 1.06 -19.47
CA ALA A 236 1.20 0.48 -18.89
C ALA A 236 1.48 0.96 -17.46
N TRP A 237 2.03 0.07 -16.63
CA TRP A 237 2.64 0.48 -15.36
C TRP A 237 4.04 1.04 -15.61
N PRO A 238 4.50 2.03 -14.82
CA PRO A 238 5.92 2.35 -14.74
C PRO A 238 6.70 1.19 -14.14
N ASP A 239 8.02 1.18 -14.35
CA ASP A 239 8.90 0.29 -13.62
C ASP A 239 8.77 0.53 -12.10
N VAL A 240 8.74 -0.55 -11.33
CA VAL A 240 8.65 -0.50 -9.86
C VAL A 240 9.76 -1.33 -9.26
N LEU A 241 10.59 -0.71 -8.43
CA LEU A 241 11.65 -1.36 -7.68
C LEU A 241 11.16 -1.75 -6.30
N VAL A 242 11.27 -3.03 -5.96
CA VAL A 242 11.19 -3.51 -4.58
C VAL A 242 12.60 -3.47 -4.00
N GLN A 243 12.94 -2.34 -3.39
CA GLN A 243 14.26 -2.10 -2.79
C GLN A 243 14.51 -3.00 -1.59
N ARG A 244 13.44 -3.26 -0.83
CA ARG A 244 13.48 -4.12 0.34
C ARG A 244 12.09 -4.62 0.65
N PHE A 245 11.94 -5.92 0.82
CA PHE A 245 10.82 -6.54 1.48
C PHE A 245 11.38 -7.45 2.56
N THR A 246 10.83 -7.39 3.77
CA THR A 246 11.20 -8.27 4.87
C THR A 246 9.96 -8.72 5.61
N ALA A 247 9.88 -9.99 5.96
CA ALA A 247 8.79 -10.54 6.76
C ALA A 247 9.28 -11.71 7.59
N HIS A 248 8.64 -11.95 8.73
CA HIS A 248 8.86 -13.13 9.54
C HIS A 248 7.72 -14.12 9.29
N TRP A 249 8.06 -15.38 9.12
CA TRP A 249 7.09 -16.46 9.01
C TRP A 249 7.51 -17.59 9.94
N ARG A 250 6.82 -17.71 11.09
CA ARG A 250 7.28 -18.56 12.19
C ARG A 250 8.74 -18.20 12.54
N ASP A 251 9.66 -19.16 12.45
CA ASP A 251 11.09 -18.95 12.73
C ASP A 251 11.91 -18.50 11.50
N LEU A 252 11.27 -18.37 10.34
CA LEU A 252 11.93 -18.00 9.09
C LEU A 252 11.92 -16.50 8.87
N ASN A 253 13.06 -15.99 8.41
CA ASN A 253 13.21 -14.61 7.97
C ASN A 253 13.21 -14.57 6.46
N LEU A 254 12.17 -13.97 5.89
CA LEU A 254 11.99 -13.77 4.46
C LEU A 254 12.49 -12.38 4.10
N ASN A 255 13.39 -12.31 3.12
CA ASN A 255 13.86 -11.05 2.54
C ASN A 255 13.70 -11.11 1.03
N MET A 256 13.17 -10.07 0.42
CA MET A 256 13.02 -10.01 -1.03
C MET A 256 13.44 -8.67 -1.58
N THR A 257 14.13 -8.69 -2.71
CA THR A 257 14.40 -7.52 -3.54
C THR A 257 14.06 -7.86 -4.97
N GLY A 258 13.81 -6.85 -5.81
CA GLY A 258 13.51 -7.10 -7.21
C GLY A 258 12.91 -5.91 -7.90
N GLN A 259 12.37 -6.16 -9.08
CA GLN A 259 11.71 -5.17 -9.89
C GLN A 259 10.53 -5.77 -10.63
N VAL A 260 9.44 -5.00 -10.69
CA VAL A 260 8.38 -5.16 -11.68
C VAL A 260 8.79 -4.29 -12.86
N ARG A 261 8.85 -4.91 -14.05
CA ARG A 261 9.05 -4.20 -15.31
C ARG A 261 7.72 -3.60 -15.74
N GLY A 262 7.77 -2.36 -16.17
CA GLY A 262 6.67 -1.68 -16.80
C GLY A 262 6.21 -2.40 -18.06
N GLY A 263 4.94 -2.22 -18.41
CA GLY A 263 4.28 -3.01 -19.44
C GLY A 263 2.78 -3.14 -19.16
N GLU A 264 2.13 -4.11 -19.80
CA GLU A 264 0.67 -4.29 -19.72
C GLU A 264 0.14 -4.33 -18.28
N LEU A 265 -0.84 -3.47 -18.01
CA LEU A 265 -1.39 -3.23 -16.68
C LEU A 265 -1.89 -4.50 -15.96
N LEU A 266 -2.52 -5.41 -16.71
CA LEU A 266 -3.12 -6.65 -16.20
C LEU A 266 -2.15 -7.84 -16.23
N HIS A 267 -1.00 -7.70 -16.91
CA HIS A 267 -0.02 -8.77 -17.06
C HIS A 267 1.37 -8.31 -16.62
N PRO A 268 1.54 -7.85 -15.36
CA PRO A 268 2.83 -7.34 -14.92
C PRO A 268 3.87 -8.47 -14.93
N THR A 269 5.10 -8.10 -15.29
CA THR A 269 6.24 -9.01 -15.30
C THR A 269 7.37 -8.47 -14.42
N GLY A 270 8.25 -9.33 -13.93
CA GLY A 270 9.31 -8.90 -13.04
C GLY A 270 10.25 -10.00 -12.60
N ASP A 271 11.36 -9.58 -11.99
CA ASP A 271 12.39 -10.47 -11.48
C ASP A 271 12.68 -10.10 -10.02
N PHE A 272 12.70 -11.11 -9.15
CA PHE A 272 12.89 -10.95 -7.72
C PHE A 272 13.88 -11.99 -7.19
N TRP A 273 14.53 -11.64 -6.09
CA TRP A 273 15.43 -12.50 -5.32
C TRP A 273 14.85 -12.67 -3.93
N LEU A 274 14.38 -13.87 -3.61
CA LEU A 274 13.92 -14.25 -2.28
C LEU A 274 15.05 -14.92 -1.52
N SER A 275 15.39 -14.37 -0.36
CA SER A 275 16.31 -14.93 0.62
C SER A 275 15.51 -15.42 1.83
N VAL A 276 15.70 -16.69 2.18
CA VAL A 276 15.07 -17.34 3.34
C VAL A 276 16.17 -17.75 4.30
N ALA A 277 16.24 -17.05 5.42
CA ALA A 277 17.19 -17.35 6.50
C ALA A 277 16.53 -18.17 7.61
N ASN A 278 17.37 -18.80 8.45
CA ASN A 278 16.98 -19.63 9.60
C ASN A 278 16.23 -20.93 9.25
N TRP A 279 16.43 -21.47 8.05
CA TRP A 279 15.76 -22.71 7.63
C TRP A 279 16.18 -23.94 8.44
N GLN A 280 17.42 -23.99 8.94
CA GLN A 280 17.91 -25.11 9.76
C GLN A 280 17.18 -25.22 11.11
N PRO A 281 17.17 -24.16 11.97
CA PRO A 281 16.35 -24.15 13.19
C PRO A 281 14.87 -24.43 12.91
N PHE A 282 14.34 -23.90 11.80
CA PHE A 282 12.95 -24.13 11.42
C PHE A 282 12.64 -25.61 11.15
N LEU A 283 13.45 -26.31 10.36
CA LEU A 283 13.25 -27.75 10.11
C LEU A 283 13.36 -28.57 11.40
N GLU A 284 14.29 -28.20 12.28
CA GLU A 284 14.45 -28.87 13.57
C GLU A 284 13.26 -28.62 14.50
N ASN A 285 12.69 -27.41 14.49
CA ASN A 285 11.44 -27.12 15.20
C ASN A 285 10.28 -27.95 14.65
N LEU A 286 10.11 -28.01 13.34
CA LEU A 286 9.08 -28.85 12.72
C LEU A 286 9.26 -30.33 13.06
N ARG A 287 10.50 -30.81 13.15
CA ARG A 287 10.80 -32.18 13.58
C ARG A 287 10.42 -32.40 15.05
N ARG A 288 10.79 -31.47 15.95
CA ARG A 288 10.47 -31.55 17.39
C ARG A 288 8.97 -31.47 17.65
N GLU A 289 8.25 -30.67 16.86
CA GLU A 289 6.80 -30.57 16.88
C GLU A 289 6.11 -31.76 16.21
N GLY A 290 6.84 -32.78 15.72
CA GLY A 290 6.24 -33.94 15.06
C GLY A 290 5.60 -33.65 13.70
N THR A 291 5.79 -32.45 13.15
CA THR A 291 5.29 -32.05 11.83
C THR A 291 6.08 -32.68 10.69
N LEU A 292 7.38 -32.91 10.90
CA LEU A 292 8.22 -33.67 9.98
C LEU A 292 8.74 -34.91 10.70
N SER A 293 8.71 -36.07 10.02
CA SER A 293 9.46 -37.23 10.48
C SER A 293 10.97 -36.94 10.46
N ALA A 294 11.74 -37.69 11.25
CA ALA A 294 13.19 -37.55 11.26
C ALA A 294 13.83 -37.75 9.87
N GLN A 295 13.24 -38.65 9.06
CA GLN A 295 13.70 -38.93 7.70
C GLN A 295 13.40 -37.77 6.74
N GLU A 296 12.21 -37.18 6.83
CA GLU A 296 11.82 -36.01 6.02
C GLU A 296 12.65 -34.78 6.37
N ALA A 297 12.83 -34.49 7.66
CA ALA A 297 13.65 -33.37 8.12
C ALA A 297 15.10 -33.50 7.63
N THR A 298 15.68 -34.70 7.71
CA THR A 298 17.04 -34.98 7.22
C THR A 298 17.14 -34.86 5.71
N GLY A 299 16.15 -35.37 4.97
CA GLY A 299 16.08 -35.27 3.50
C GLY A 299 16.00 -33.81 3.05
N MET A 300 15.09 -33.02 3.64
CA MET A 300 14.94 -31.60 3.36
C MET A 300 16.20 -30.82 3.72
N ALA A 301 16.81 -31.09 4.87
CA ALA A 301 18.04 -30.42 5.28
C ALA A 301 19.19 -30.70 4.31
N THR A 302 19.31 -31.94 3.82
CA THR A 302 20.33 -32.33 2.84
C THR A 302 20.12 -31.64 1.50
N MET A 303 18.86 -31.55 1.05
CA MET A 303 18.50 -30.83 -0.18
C MET A 303 18.81 -29.35 -0.05
N LEU A 304 18.36 -28.70 1.02
CA LEU A 304 18.59 -27.28 1.26
C LEU A 304 20.07 -26.96 1.46
N ALA A 305 20.83 -27.80 2.17
CA ALA A 305 22.29 -27.65 2.29
C ALA A 305 22.99 -27.73 0.93
N ARG A 306 22.48 -28.55 0.01
CA ARG A 306 23.01 -28.65 -1.36
C ARG A 306 22.74 -27.38 -2.18
N VAL A 307 21.59 -26.74 -1.98
CA VAL A 307 21.21 -25.49 -2.66
C VAL A 307 21.90 -24.27 -2.03
N THR A 308 22.16 -24.30 -0.72
CA THR A 308 22.75 -23.19 0.06
C THR A 308 24.27 -23.28 0.20
N ARG A 309 24.96 -24.10 -0.61
CA ARG A 309 26.41 -24.34 -0.51
C ARG A 309 27.25 -23.05 -0.46
N GLU A 310 26.81 -21.99 -1.14
CA GLU A 310 27.52 -20.71 -1.21
C GLU A 310 27.21 -19.78 -0.01
N GLN A 311 26.07 -19.95 0.66
CA GLN A 311 25.67 -19.18 1.83
C GLN A 311 24.98 -20.08 2.88
N PRO A 312 25.75 -20.70 3.80
CA PRO A 312 25.21 -21.58 4.82
C PRO A 312 24.09 -20.90 5.63
N GLY A 313 22.91 -21.52 5.69
CA GLY A 313 21.77 -21.00 6.45
C GLY A 313 20.92 -19.94 5.74
N ASN A 314 21.29 -19.51 4.53
CA ASN A 314 20.51 -18.59 3.70
C ASN A 314 20.16 -19.23 2.35
N LEU A 315 18.88 -19.43 2.11
CA LEU A 315 18.38 -19.95 0.84
C LEU A 315 18.01 -18.80 -0.09
N GLN A 316 18.77 -18.64 -1.17
CA GLN A 316 18.45 -17.68 -2.23
C GLN A 316 17.70 -18.37 -3.37
N MET A 317 16.59 -17.78 -3.77
CA MET A 317 15.69 -18.30 -4.79
C MET A 317 15.30 -17.18 -5.77
N PRO A 318 15.58 -17.34 -7.08
CA PRO A 318 15.04 -16.43 -8.08
C PRO A 318 13.54 -16.65 -8.22
N LEU A 319 12.77 -15.58 -8.10
CA LEU A 319 11.34 -15.57 -8.38
C LEU A 319 11.09 -14.73 -9.62
N MET A 320 10.21 -15.19 -10.50
CA MET A 320 9.75 -14.46 -11.67
C MET A 320 8.30 -14.10 -11.49
N LEU A 321 7.94 -12.85 -11.74
CA LEU A 321 6.56 -12.43 -11.91
C LEU A 321 6.23 -12.54 -13.40
N ARG A 322 5.23 -13.33 -13.74
CA ARG A 322 4.74 -13.49 -15.12
C ARG A 322 3.22 -13.42 -15.10
N ASN A 323 2.65 -12.48 -15.85
CA ASN A 323 1.21 -12.26 -15.95
C ASN A 323 0.55 -12.20 -14.57
N GLY A 324 1.09 -11.39 -13.65
CA GLY A 324 0.54 -11.26 -12.30
C GLY A 324 0.73 -12.48 -11.36
N THR A 325 1.39 -13.54 -11.84
CA THR A 325 1.68 -14.75 -11.05
C THR A 325 3.15 -14.79 -10.67
N MET A 326 3.44 -14.87 -9.37
CA MET A 326 4.80 -15.09 -8.87
C MET A 326 5.17 -16.57 -8.99
N GLN A 327 6.32 -16.87 -9.58
CA GLN A 327 6.78 -18.22 -9.92
C GLN A 327 8.21 -18.45 -9.42
N LEU A 328 8.48 -19.65 -8.90
CA LEU A 328 9.81 -20.18 -8.61
C LEU A 328 10.19 -21.15 -9.74
N GLY A 329 11.07 -20.72 -10.65
CA GLY A 329 11.30 -21.46 -11.90
C GLY A 329 10.03 -21.50 -12.75
N THR A 330 9.45 -22.69 -12.94
CA THR A 330 8.18 -22.89 -13.67
C THR A 330 6.97 -23.10 -12.76
N LEU A 331 7.18 -23.13 -11.43
CA LEU A 331 6.13 -23.43 -10.46
C LEU A 331 5.54 -22.15 -9.88
N PRO A 332 4.22 -21.93 -9.89
CA PRO A 332 3.61 -20.78 -9.22
C PRO A 332 3.81 -20.90 -7.71
N VAL A 333 4.13 -19.80 -7.04
CA VAL A 333 4.34 -19.75 -5.58
C VAL A 333 3.07 -20.15 -4.83
N SER A 334 1.89 -19.90 -5.41
CA SER A 334 0.62 -20.40 -4.88
C SER A 334 0.53 -21.93 -4.84
N ALA A 335 1.23 -22.66 -5.71
CA ALA A 335 1.31 -24.13 -5.62
C ALA A 335 2.09 -24.63 -4.40
N LEU A 336 2.78 -23.75 -3.67
CA LEU A 336 3.38 -24.07 -2.37
C LEU A 336 2.34 -24.06 -1.23
N GLN A 337 1.12 -23.57 -1.47
CA GLN A 337 0.04 -23.49 -0.47
C GLN A 337 -0.28 -24.83 0.21
N PRO A 338 -0.37 -25.99 -0.49
CA PRO A 338 -0.59 -27.28 0.17
C PRO A 338 0.56 -27.67 1.12
N VAL A 339 1.80 -27.29 0.81
CA VAL A 339 2.96 -27.53 1.70
C VAL A 339 2.79 -26.74 3.00
N PHE A 340 2.35 -25.48 2.91
CA PHE A 340 2.05 -24.66 4.07
C PHE A 340 0.85 -25.18 4.89
N GLN A 341 -0.16 -25.76 4.22
CA GLN A 341 -1.31 -26.38 4.88
C GLN A 341 -0.94 -27.68 5.60
N ALA A 342 -0.16 -28.56 4.96
CA ALA A 342 0.29 -29.82 5.54
C ALA A 342 1.14 -29.59 6.80
N ALA A 343 2.05 -28.62 6.77
CA ALA A 343 2.85 -28.24 7.94
C ALA A 343 2.01 -27.72 9.12
N ARG A 344 0.80 -27.21 8.87
CA ARG A 344 -0.09 -26.71 9.92
C ARG A 344 -0.98 -27.81 10.50
N HIS A 345 -1.56 -28.67 9.66
CA HIS A 345 -2.39 -29.77 10.13
C HIS A 345 -1.63 -30.65 11.13
N ALA A 346 -0.39 -30.98 10.81
CA ALA A 346 0.46 -31.72 11.72
C ALA A 346 0.70 -30.94 13.04
N ALA A 347 1.02 -29.65 12.99
CA ALA A 347 1.23 -28.83 14.20
C ALA A 347 -0.04 -28.69 15.07
N GLN A 348 -1.24 -28.62 14.49
CA GLN A 348 -2.51 -28.53 15.21
C GLN A 348 -2.88 -29.87 15.87
N GLU A 349 -2.62 -30.99 15.21
CA GLU A 349 -2.81 -32.33 15.77
C GLU A 349 -1.87 -32.56 16.97
N THR A 350 -0.61 -32.12 16.88
CA THR A 350 0.34 -32.22 18.01
C THR A 350 -0.08 -31.36 19.19
N ALA A 351 -0.56 -30.13 18.95
CA ALA A 351 -1.05 -29.26 20.02
C ALA A 351 -2.31 -29.83 20.71
N ALA A 352 -3.22 -30.46 19.95
CA ALA A 352 -4.39 -31.14 20.49
C ALA A 352 -4.03 -32.37 21.34
N GLN A 353 -3.00 -33.12 20.93
CA GLN A 353 -2.46 -34.27 21.67
C GLN A 353 -1.70 -33.83 22.93
N ALA A 354 -0.95 -32.73 22.90
CA ALA A 354 -0.26 -32.19 24.07
C ALA A 354 -1.23 -31.63 25.14
N GLY A 355 -2.41 -31.13 24.73
CA GLY A 355 -3.47 -30.69 25.63
C GLY A 355 -4.28 -31.82 26.28
N HIS A 356 -4.09 -33.08 25.87
CA HIS A 356 -4.77 -34.27 26.42
C HIS A 356 -3.86 -35.15 27.31
N ALA A 357 -2.67 -34.68 27.67
CA ALA A 357 -1.84 -35.39 28.65
C ALA A 357 -2.57 -35.40 30.02
N PRO A 358 -2.91 -36.57 30.58
CA PRO A 358 -3.53 -36.62 31.90
C PRO A 358 -2.52 -36.07 32.92
N ALA A 359 -2.98 -35.13 33.75
CA ALA A 359 -2.24 -34.72 34.93
C ALA A 359 -2.12 -35.95 35.84
N ASN A 360 -0.92 -36.52 35.91
CA ASN A 360 -0.56 -37.52 36.91
C ASN A 360 -0.16 -36.85 38.21
#